data_AF-A0A2V9RKU1-F1
#
_entry.id   AF-A0A2V9RKU1-F1
#
_cell.length_a   1.000
_cell.length_b   1.000
_cell.length_c   1.000
_cell.angle_alpha   90.00
_cell.angle_beta   90.00
_cell.angle_gamma   90.00
#
_symmetry.space_group_name_H-M   'P 1'
#
loop_
_entity.id
_entity.type
_entity.pdbx_description
1 polymer ?
#
loop_
_entity_poly.entity_id
_entity_poly.type
_entity_poly.pdbx_seq_one_letter_code
_entity_poly.pdbx_strand_id
1 'polypeptide(L)'
;MGYELYSWQQPNGSWSFSLLPRPSGVNVSAQEVFNKKFHLSGVKELKRKISGLPAGATIYWLNRISGTDQKAKQGEKLSYPPSETMQDIRHYAEARKIKVEMLSGQQAEL
;
A
#
# COMPACT_ATOMS: atom_id res chain seq x y z
N MET A 1 5.26 -15.09 1.01
CA MET A 1 5.22 -14.06 2.07
C MET A 1 4.32 -12.93 1.60
N GLY A 2 3.46 -12.39 2.47
CA GLY A 2 2.51 -11.33 2.13
C GLY A 2 2.96 -9.97 2.65
N TYR A 3 2.67 -8.91 1.89
CA TYR A 3 2.89 -7.51 2.27
C TYR A 3 1.64 -6.71 1.98
N GLU A 4 1.39 -5.67 2.77
CA GLU A 4 0.27 -4.75 2.56
C GLU A 4 0.82 -3.39 2.13
N LEU A 5 0.35 -2.92 0.99
CA LEU A 5 0.68 -1.62 0.42
C LEU A 5 -0.51 -0.68 0.57
N TYR A 6 -0.24 0.49 1.11
CA TYR A 6 -1.19 1.59 1.23
C TYR A 6 -0.64 2.80 0.48
N SER A 7 -1.54 3.62 -0.06
CA SER A 7 -1.20 4.86 -0.74
C SER A 7 -2.18 5.96 -0.40
N TRP A 8 -1.68 7.19 -0.37
CA TRP A 8 -2.48 8.40 -0.19
C TRP A 8 -1.80 9.59 -0.86
N GLN A 9 -2.61 10.57 -1.26
CA GLN A 9 -2.09 11.81 -1.82
C GLN A 9 -1.87 12.82 -0.68
N GLN A 10 -0.69 13.43 -0.65
CA GLN A 10 -0.36 14.51 0.27
C GLN A 10 -1.04 15.83 -0.18
N PRO A 11 -1.18 16.83 0.72
CA PRO A 11 -1.75 18.13 0.38
C PRO A 11 -1.03 18.86 -0.78
N ASN A 12 0.26 18.59 -0.99
CA ASN A 12 1.06 19.15 -2.09
C ASN A 12 0.87 18.40 -3.43
N GLY A 13 -0.06 17.45 -3.50
CA GLY A 13 -0.34 16.63 -4.68
C GLY A 13 0.60 15.43 -4.87
N SER A 14 1.66 15.30 -4.08
CA SER A 14 2.59 14.18 -4.16
C SER A 14 2.01 12.89 -3.55
N TRP A 15 2.48 11.74 -4.01
CA TRP A 15 2.04 10.43 -3.50
C TRP A 15 2.94 9.92 -2.38
N SER A 16 2.31 9.45 -1.31
CA SER A 16 2.96 8.71 -0.24
C SER A 16 2.46 7.28 -0.20
N PHE A 17 3.34 6.39 0.27
CA PHE A 17 3.07 4.97 0.36
C PHE A 17 3.49 4.44 1.72
N SER A 18 2.93 3.29 2.10
CA SER A 18 3.37 2.50 3.23
C SER A 18 3.36 1.03 2.85
N LEU A 19 4.47 0.33 3.07
CA LEU A 19 4.59 -1.10 2.76
C LEU A 19 4.93 -1.87 4.03
N LEU A 20 3.95 -2.61 4.54
CA LEU A 20 4.06 -3.35 5.79
C LEU A 20 4.21 -4.85 5.51
N PRO A 21 5.07 -5.57 6.25
CA PRO A 21 5.02 -7.03 6.25
C PRO A 21 3.71 -7.48 6.88
N ARG A 22 2.99 -8.41 6.24
CA ARG A 22 1.72 -8.94 6.73
C ARG A 22 2.01 -10.13 7.66
N PRO A 23 2.00 -9.98 9.00
CA PRO A 23 2.49 -11.02 9.91
C PRO A 23 1.42 -12.09 10.23
N SER A 24 0.24 -12.05 9.58
CA SER A 24 -0.95 -12.91 9.77
C SER A 24 -2.04 -12.26 10.65
N GLY A 25 -3.12 -11.80 10.02
CA GLY A 25 -4.44 -11.65 10.65
C GLY A 25 -4.69 -10.49 11.62
N VAL A 26 -3.71 -9.63 11.89
CA VAL A 26 -3.90 -8.48 12.80
C VAL A 26 -4.52 -7.31 12.04
N ASN A 27 -5.54 -6.67 12.63
CA ASN A 27 -6.09 -5.43 12.09
C ASN A 27 -5.01 -4.35 12.12
N VAL A 28 -4.46 -4.00 10.95
CA VAL A 28 -3.53 -2.86 10.82
C VAL A 28 -4.28 -1.59 11.20
N SER A 29 -3.69 -0.77 12.06
CA SER A 29 -4.26 0.50 12.50
C SER A 29 -3.83 1.67 11.59
N ALA A 30 -4.58 2.79 11.61
CA ALA A 30 -4.17 4.02 10.94
C ALA A 30 -2.79 4.51 11.42
N GLN A 31 -2.50 4.37 12.72
CA GLN A 31 -1.22 4.77 13.29
C GLN A 31 -0.05 3.97 12.70
N GLU A 32 -0.25 2.69 12.38
CA GLU A 32 0.77 1.85 11.75
C GLU A 32 0.97 2.21 10.27
N VAL A 33 -0.12 2.43 9.52
CA VAL A 33 -0.05 2.81 8.10
C VAL A 33 0.67 4.15 7.92
N PHE A 34 0.31 5.16 8.72
CA PHE A 34 0.88 6.50 8.66
C PHE A 34 2.15 6.68 9.51
N ASN A 35 2.71 5.58 10.04
CA ASN A 35 3.95 5.62 10.81
C ASN A 35 5.14 6.04 9.93
N LYS A 36 5.98 6.97 10.41
CA LYS A 36 7.22 7.40 9.74
C LYS A 36 8.16 6.24 9.40
N LYS A 37 8.14 5.14 10.16
CA LYS A 37 8.98 3.95 9.93
C LYS A 37 8.69 3.25 8.60
N PHE A 38 7.42 3.25 8.18
CA PHE A 38 6.97 2.56 6.97
C PHE A 38 6.60 3.54 5.84
N HIS A 39 6.65 4.84 6.12
CA HIS A 39 6.40 5.90 5.14
C HIS A 39 7.45 5.88 4.02
N LEU A 40 6.95 5.95 2.79
CA LEU A 40 7.72 5.98 1.56
C LEU A 40 7.24 7.19 0.74
N SER A 41 8.16 8.09 0.44
CA SER A 41 7.89 9.33 -0.28
C SER A 41 8.02 9.10 -1.79
N GLY A 42 6.89 8.79 -2.44
CA GLY A 42 6.80 8.63 -3.89
C GLY A 42 7.22 7.25 -4.41
N VAL A 43 7.02 7.08 -5.73
CA VAL A 43 7.18 5.81 -6.45
C VAL A 43 8.63 5.30 -6.40
N LYS A 44 9.62 6.19 -6.43
CA LYS A 44 11.04 5.82 -6.40
C LYS A 44 11.40 5.07 -5.11
N GLU A 45 10.95 5.56 -3.96
CA GLU A 45 11.20 4.92 -2.67
C GLU A 45 10.42 3.61 -2.52
N LEU A 46 9.19 3.57 -3.05
CA LEU A 46 8.41 2.35 -3.12
C LEU A 46 9.13 1.27 -3.94
N LYS A 47 9.58 1.57 -5.15
CA LYS A 47 10.33 0.65 -6.00
C LYS A 47 11.60 0.15 -5.31
N ARG A 48 12.34 1.04 -4.63
CA ARG A 48 13.49 0.66 -3.80
C ARG A 48 13.09 -0.34 -2.71
N LYS A 49 11.96 -0.13 -2.03
CA LYS A 49 11.48 -1.08 -1.00
C LYS A 49 11.05 -2.41 -1.60
N ILE A 50 10.30 -2.39 -2.71
CA ILE A 50 9.91 -3.59 -3.48
C ILE A 50 11.14 -4.38 -3.92
N SER A 51 12.23 -3.70 -4.30
CA SER A 51 13.45 -4.36 -4.74
C SER A 51 14.12 -5.26 -3.71
N GLY A 52 13.89 -5.00 -2.42
CA GLY A 52 14.42 -5.78 -1.32
C GLY A 52 13.49 -6.90 -0.84
N LEU A 53 12.32 -7.08 -1.45
CA LEU A 53 11.41 -8.17 -1.09
C LEU A 53 11.89 -9.50 -1.65
N PRO A 54 11.60 -10.63 -0.98
CA PRO A 54 11.89 -11.95 -1.52
C PRO A 54 11.07 -12.22 -2.79
N ALA A 55 11.70 -12.89 -3.77
CA ALA A 55 11.00 -13.38 -4.94
C ALA A 55 9.87 -14.35 -4.53
N GLY A 56 8.74 -14.30 -5.25
CA GLY A 56 7.52 -15.05 -4.89
C GLY A 56 6.69 -14.40 -3.77
N ALA A 57 7.04 -13.18 -3.33
CA ALA A 57 6.18 -12.41 -2.44
C ALA A 57 4.91 -11.91 -3.15
N THR A 58 3.87 -11.65 -2.37
CA THR A 58 2.64 -10.99 -2.81
C THR A 58 2.47 -9.67 -2.06
N ILE A 59 2.24 -8.58 -2.79
CA ILE A 59 1.84 -7.29 -2.28
C ILE A 59 0.32 -7.16 -2.48
N TYR A 60 -0.41 -6.98 -1.39
CA TYR A 60 -1.83 -6.64 -1.39
C TYR A 60 -1.94 -5.12 -1.29
N TRP A 61 -2.45 -4.46 -2.31
CA TRP A 61 -2.62 -3.01 -2.32
C TRP A 61 -4.03 -2.65 -1.87
N LEU A 62 -4.13 -1.95 -0.74
CA LEU A 62 -5.39 -1.59 -0.09
C LEU A 62 -5.61 -0.08 -0.11
N ASN A 63 -6.87 0.32 -0.24
CA ASN A 63 -7.34 1.70 -0.13
C ASN A 63 -8.17 1.96 1.15
N ARG A 64 -8.14 1.02 2.11
CA ARG A 64 -8.86 1.12 3.38
C ARG A 64 -8.13 0.40 4.49
N ILE A 65 -8.43 0.78 5.73
CA ILE A 65 -7.89 0.18 6.95
C ILE A 65 -9.06 -0.51 7.67
N SER A 66 -8.90 -1.78 8.06
CA SER A 66 -9.98 -2.60 8.64
C SER A 66 -10.18 -2.41 10.15
N GLY A 67 -9.79 -1.26 10.72
CA GLY A 67 -9.85 -0.97 12.15
C GLY A 67 -11.02 -0.05 12.55
N THR A 68 -11.44 -0.14 13.82
CA THR A 68 -12.43 0.77 14.45
C THR A 68 -11.89 2.19 14.63
N ASP A 69 -10.58 2.40 14.50
CA ASP A 69 -9.92 3.71 14.52
C ASP A 69 -9.93 4.37 13.13
N GLN A 70 -11.10 4.81 12.68
CA GLN A 70 -11.25 5.61 11.46
C GLN A 70 -10.91 7.11 11.67
N LYS A 71 -10.20 7.48 12.73
CA LYS A 71 -9.67 8.84 12.87
C LYS A 71 -8.34 8.98 12.11
N ALA A 72 -8.37 8.73 10.81
CA ALA A 72 -7.36 9.32 9.92
C ALA A 72 -7.49 10.84 10.05
N LYS A 73 -6.37 11.57 10.18
CA LYS A 73 -6.43 13.04 10.21
C LYS A 73 -7.04 13.52 8.90
N GLN A 74 -7.68 14.69 8.88
CA GLN A 74 -8.47 15.24 7.75
C GLN A 74 -7.73 15.38 6.38
N GLY A 75 -6.50 14.88 6.21
CA GLY A 75 -5.78 14.80 4.94
C GLY A 75 -5.24 13.40 4.58
N GLU A 76 -5.51 12.37 5.39
CA GLU A 76 -4.93 11.03 5.24
C GLU A 76 -5.95 10.04 4.65
N LYS A 77 -6.61 10.44 3.55
CA LYS A 77 -7.54 9.58 2.83
C LYS A 77 -6.74 8.62 1.94
N LEU A 78 -6.81 7.33 2.27
CA LEU A 78 -6.25 6.30 1.41
C LEU A 78 -6.93 6.30 0.04
N SER A 79 -6.12 6.22 -1.00
CA SER A 79 -6.56 6.27 -2.39
C SER A 79 -5.50 5.64 -3.28
N TYR A 80 -5.91 5.23 -4.48
CA TYR A 80 -4.99 4.72 -5.48
C TYR A 80 -4.41 5.86 -6.32
N PRO A 81 -3.12 5.80 -6.69
CA PRO A 81 -2.54 6.67 -7.71
C PRO A 81 -3.25 6.56 -9.06
N PRO A 82 -2.98 7.50 -9.99
CA PRO A 82 -3.41 7.35 -11.38
C PRO A 82 -3.02 5.99 -11.97
N SER A 83 -3.83 5.47 -12.89
CA SER A 83 -3.68 4.13 -13.46
C SER A 83 -2.28 3.86 -14.03
N GLU A 84 -1.68 4.85 -14.70
CA GLU A 84 -0.31 4.78 -15.22
C GLU A 84 0.72 4.51 -14.12
N THR A 85 0.60 5.22 -12.98
CA THR A 85 1.48 5.00 -11.83
C THR A 85 1.28 3.61 -11.22
N MET A 86 0.04 3.13 -11.15
CA MET A 86 -0.23 1.77 -10.67
C MET A 86 0.37 0.70 -11.59
N GLN A 87 0.23 0.86 -12.90
CA GLN A 87 0.79 -0.05 -13.89
C GLN A 87 2.33 -0.07 -13.84
N ASP A 88 2.95 1.10 -13.71
CA ASP A 88 4.41 1.22 -13.54
C ASP A 88 4.92 0.47 -12.30
N ILE A 89 4.24 0.62 -11.16
CA ILE A 89 4.57 -0.12 -9.92
C ILE A 89 4.38 -1.63 -10.11
N ARG A 90 3.28 -2.03 -10.76
CA ARG A 90 2.96 -3.44 -11.01
C ARG A 90 3.99 -4.11 -11.90
N HIS A 91 4.31 -3.53 -13.05
CA HIS A 91 5.32 -4.07 -13.96
C HIS A 91 6.69 -4.19 -13.28
N TYR A 92 7.05 -3.20 -12.45
CA TYR A 92 8.30 -3.25 -11.68
C TYR A 92 8.35 -4.42 -10.69
N ALA A 93 7.25 -4.69 -9.99
CA ALA A 93 7.13 -5.83 -9.07
C ALA A 93 7.15 -7.16 -9.82
N GLU A 94 6.43 -7.27 -10.94
CA GLU A 94 6.34 -8.48 -11.77
C GLU A 94 7.70 -8.86 -12.35
N ALA A 95 8.49 -7.88 -12.82
CA ALA A 95 9.87 -8.09 -13.27
C ALA A 95 10.78 -8.71 -12.18
N ARG A 96 10.39 -8.57 -10.91
CA ARG A 96 11.08 -9.14 -9.74
C ARG A 96 10.41 -10.40 -9.19
N LYS A 97 9.46 -10.98 -9.94
CA LYS A 97 8.66 -12.14 -9.53
C LYS A 97 7.85 -11.88 -8.24
N ILE A 98 7.38 -10.64 -8.07
CA ILE A 98 6.51 -10.23 -6.97
C ILE A 98 5.12 -9.97 -7.55
N LYS A 99 4.10 -10.61 -6.96
CA LYS A 99 2.71 -10.42 -7.38
C LYS A 99 2.13 -9.16 -6.72
N VAL A 100 1.35 -8.38 -7.46
CA VAL A 100 0.57 -7.27 -6.90
C VAL A 100 -0.91 -7.55 -7.08
N GLU A 101 -1.66 -7.56 -5.97
CA GLU A 101 -3.11 -7.77 -5.95
C GLU A 101 -3.80 -6.52 -5.41
N MET A 102 -4.69 -5.94 -6.20
CA MET A 102 -5.51 -4.82 -5.76
C MET A 102 -6.69 -5.34 -4.96
N LEU A 103 -6.81 -4.95 -3.70
CA LEU A 103 -7.96 -5.30 -2.86
C LEU A 103 -8.85 -4.07 -2.73
N SER A 104 -9.78 -3.91 -3.67
CA SER A 104 -10.88 -2.97 -3.51
C SER A 104 -11.85 -3.54 -2.48
N GLY A 105 -12.32 -2.67 -1.60
CA GLY A 105 -13.21 -3.05 -0.54
C GLY A 105 -14.65 -3.32 -0.96
N GLN A 106 -14.90 -4.17 -1.96
CA GLN A 106 -16.23 -4.64 -2.28
C GLN A 106 -16.40 -6.00 -1.60
N GLN A 107 -17.12 -6.02 -0.48
CA GLN A 107 -17.80 -7.26 -0.09
C GLN A 107 -18.70 -7.61 -1.28
N ALA A 108 -18.60 -8.85 -1.74
CA ALA A 108 -19.64 -9.42 -2.58
C ALA A 108 -20.94 -9.32 -1.78
N GLU A 109 -21.84 -8.45 -2.21
CA GLU A 109 -23.25 -8.54 -1.83
C GLU A 109 -23.79 -9.82 -2.49
N LEU A 110 -24.15 -10.79 -1.65
CA LEU A 110 -25.09 -11.86 -1.95
C LEU A 110 -26.37 -11.56 -1.18
#